data_AF-A0A812V969-F1
#
_entry.id   AF-A0A812V969-F1
#
_cell.length_a   1.000
_cell.length_b   1.000
_cell.length_c   1.000
_cell.angle_alpha   90.00
_cell.angle_beta   90.00
_cell.angle_gamma   90.00
#
_symmetry.space_group_name_H-M   'P 1'
#
loop_
_entity.id
_entity.type
_entity.pdbx_description
1 polymer ?
#
loop_
_entity_poly.entity_id
_entity_poly.type
_entity_poly.pdbx_seq_one_letter_code
_entity_poly.pdbx_strand_id
1 'polypeptide(L)'
;QYDRMSVLDVGRSLQKVVLHATRLGVATCWIGPGTDHQSVIAALGPRFNQEEDHICCVCALGYASRYIPRFIAIMQGLKSRLPLHSLFFADAEFRTPLDTDAPPFRRFGRCFEACRWAPSSLNAQPVRCVGTPDAKRFDFYAAKNSR
;
A
#
# COMPACT_ATOMS: atom_id res chain seq x y z
N GLN A 1 2.48 -0.70 21.12
CA GLN A 1 2.91 0.07 19.92
C GLN A 1 3.48 -0.95 18.95
N TYR A 2 3.08 -0.94 17.67
CA TYR A 2 3.60 -1.94 16.73
C TYR A 2 5.08 -1.73 16.46
N ASP A 3 5.83 -2.82 16.34
CA ASP A 3 7.18 -2.75 15.78
C ASP A 3 7.10 -2.31 14.30
N ARG A 4 7.96 -1.36 13.93
CA ARG A 4 7.93 -0.74 12.60
C ARG A 4 8.29 -1.74 11.50
N MET A 5 9.25 -2.63 11.75
CA MET A 5 9.69 -3.61 10.76
C MET A 5 8.60 -4.66 10.54
N SER A 6 7.97 -5.13 11.61
CA SER A 6 6.83 -6.05 11.54
C SER A 6 5.69 -5.51 10.67
N VAL A 7 5.32 -4.23 10.81
CA VAL A 7 4.26 -3.62 9.98
C VAL A 7 4.66 -3.54 8.51
N LEU A 8 5.92 -3.22 8.21
CA LEU A 8 6.43 -3.19 6.84
C LEU A 8 6.44 -4.59 6.22
N ASP A 9 6.83 -5.61 6.99
CA ASP A 9 6.85 -7.00 6.53
C ASP A 9 5.45 -7.57 6.31
N VAL A 10 4.49 -7.24 7.17
CA VAL A 10 3.07 -7.54 6.94
C VAL A 10 2.59 -6.88 5.65
N GLY A 11 2.89 -5.59 5.46
CA GLY A 11 2.57 -4.84 4.25
C GLY A 11 3.09 -5.51 2.98
N ARG A 12 4.39 -5.85 2.98
CA ARG A 12 5.07 -6.53 1.87
C ARG A 12 4.51 -7.92 1.61
N SER A 13 4.26 -8.69 2.66
CA SER A 13 3.82 -10.08 2.55
C SER A 13 2.38 -10.18 2.07
N LEU A 14 1.49 -9.38 2.66
CA LEU A 14 0.09 -9.36 2.26
C LEU A 14 -0.09 -8.81 0.84
N GLN A 15 0.73 -7.83 0.41
CA GLN A 15 0.66 -7.37 -0.98
C GLN A 15 1.04 -8.46 -2.00
N LYS A 16 1.92 -9.42 -1.65
CA LYS A 16 2.19 -10.59 -2.51
C LYS A 16 0.95 -11.48 -2.62
N VAL A 17 0.25 -11.71 -1.51
CA VAL A 17 -1.02 -12.47 -1.50
C VAL A 17 -2.06 -11.78 -2.37
N VAL A 18 -2.22 -10.46 -2.22
CA VAL A 18 -3.14 -9.64 -3.03
C VAL A 18 -2.83 -9.74 -4.52
N LEU A 19 -1.56 -9.59 -4.90
CA LEU A 19 -1.14 -9.71 -6.30
C LEU A 19 -1.38 -11.13 -6.86
N HIS A 20 -1.16 -12.16 -6.04
CA HIS A 20 -1.43 -13.53 -6.44
C HIS A 20 -2.93 -13.80 -6.61
N ALA A 21 -3.75 -13.41 -5.64
CA ALA A 21 -5.21 -13.48 -5.72
C ALA A 21 -5.76 -12.75 -6.96
N THR A 22 -5.24 -11.54 -7.23
CA THR A 22 -5.61 -10.77 -8.43
C THR A 22 -5.30 -11.54 -9.72
N ARG A 23 -4.15 -12.22 -9.81
CA ARG A 23 -3.80 -13.06 -10.98
C ARG A 23 -4.74 -14.25 -11.15
N LEU A 24 -5.33 -14.75 -10.07
CA LEU A 24 -6.34 -15.82 -10.09
C LEU A 24 -7.75 -15.29 -10.38
N GLY A 25 -7.92 -13.99 -10.63
CA GLY A 25 -9.25 -13.37 -10.83
C GLY A 25 -10.04 -13.16 -9.54
N VAL A 26 -9.39 -13.25 -8.38
CA VAL A 26 -10.00 -13.01 -7.07
C VAL A 26 -9.79 -11.54 -6.67
N ALA A 27 -10.87 -10.85 -6.34
CA ALA A 27 -10.83 -9.48 -5.87
C ALA A 27 -10.42 -9.44 -4.38
N THR A 28 -9.74 -8.36 -4.00
CA THR A 28 -9.23 -8.17 -2.63
C THR A 28 -9.53 -6.78 -2.10
N CYS A 29 -9.74 -6.64 -0.79
CA CYS A 29 -9.86 -5.36 -0.12
C CYS A 29 -9.06 -5.34 1.19
N TRP A 30 -8.15 -4.37 1.32
CA TRP A 30 -7.47 -4.09 2.58
C TRP A 30 -8.41 -3.36 3.53
N ILE A 31 -8.56 -3.89 4.74
CA ILE A 31 -9.37 -3.34 5.82
C ILE A 31 -8.42 -3.09 6.99
N GLY A 32 -8.07 -1.83 7.20
CA GLY A 32 -7.28 -1.39 8.35
C GLY A 32 -8.19 -0.71 9.36
N PRO A 33 -8.46 0.60 9.22
CA PRO A 33 -9.44 1.29 10.04
C PRO A 33 -10.83 0.64 9.90
N GLY A 34 -11.51 0.41 11.02
CA GLY A 34 -12.84 -0.20 11.06
C GLY A 34 -12.85 -1.73 11.09
N THR A 35 -11.68 -2.38 11.20
CA THR A 35 -11.62 -3.82 11.51
C THR A 35 -12.19 -4.07 12.91
N ASP A 36 -13.16 -4.96 13.02
CA ASP A 36 -13.64 -5.43 14.32
C ASP A 36 -12.68 -6.47 14.89
N HIS A 37 -11.75 -5.99 15.73
CA HIS A 37 -10.75 -6.84 16.36
C HIS A 37 -11.38 -7.91 17.26
N GLN A 38 -12.52 -7.61 17.90
CA GLN A 38 -13.18 -8.57 18.80
C GLN A 38 -13.67 -9.79 18.03
N SER A 39 -14.33 -9.56 16.89
CA SER A 39 -14.76 -10.65 16.00
C SER A 39 -13.58 -11.45 15.45
N VAL A 40 -12.48 -10.80 15.07
CA VAL A 40 -11.27 -11.50 14.59
C VAL A 40 -10.67 -12.38 15.69
N ILE A 41 -10.53 -11.85 16.91
CA ILE A 41 -10.01 -12.61 18.05
C ILE A 41 -10.92 -13.81 18.35
N ALA A 42 -12.23 -13.59 18.40
CA ALA A 42 -13.20 -14.67 18.62
C ALA A 42 -13.11 -15.76 17.54
N ALA A 43 -12.92 -15.39 16.27
CA ALA A 43 -12.79 -16.34 15.17
C ALA A 43 -11.45 -17.11 15.18
N LEU A 44 -10.37 -16.49 15.67
CA LEU A 44 -9.08 -17.15 15.84
C LEU A 44 -9.08 -18.08 17.06
N GLY A 45 -9.81 -17.70 18.11
CA GLY A 45 -9.99 -18.50 19.32
C GLY A 45 -8.65 -18.78 20.01
N PRO A 46 -8.37 -20.04 20.42
CA PRO A 46 -7.11 -20.40 21.08
C PRO A 46 -5.84 -20.18 20.26
N ARG A 47 -5.95 -19.89 18.96
CA ARG A 47 -4.81 -19.63 18.07
C ARG A 47 -4.28 -18.20 18.17
N PHE A 48 -5.01 -17.30 18.84
CA PHE A 48 -4.61 -15.91 19.00
C PHE A 48 -4.09 -15.69 20.41
N ASN A 49 -2.81 -15.38 20.54
CA ASN A 49 -2.21 -14.98 21.80
C ASN A 49 -2.20 -13.45 21.90
N GLN A 50 -3.00 -12.86 22.79
CA GLN A 50 -3.08 -11.40 22.93
C GLN A 50 -1.75 -10.73 23.35
N GLU A 51 -0.83 -11.49 23.95
CA GLU A 51 0.48 -10.97 24.38
C GLU A 51 1.52 -10.98 23.26
N GLU A 52 1.36 -11.86 22.26
CA GLU A 52 2.34 -12.06 21.17
C GLU A 52 1.81 -11.63 19.80
N ASP A 53 0.50 -11.72 19.58
CA ASP A 53 -0.14 -11.47 18.28
C ASP A 53 -0.72 -10.06 18.17
N HIS A 54 -0.67 -9.55 16.95
CA HIS A 54 -1.13 -8.21 16.61
C HIS A 54 -1.93 -8.23 15.31
N ILE A 55 -3.19 -7.77 15.39
CA ILE A 55 -4.04 -7.59 14.20
C ILE A 55 -3.66 -6.27 13.53
N CYS A 56 -2.79 -6.34 12.52
CA CYS A 56 -2.39 -5.16 11.76
C CYS A 56 -3.47 -4.69 10.77
N CYS A 57 -4.10 -5.66 10.08
CA CYS A 57 -5.17 -5.43 9.12
C CYS A 57 -5.86 -6.76 8.79
N VAL A 58 -7.02 -6.67 8.15
CA VAL A 58 -7.70 -7.80 7.52
C VAL A 58 -7.73 -7.59 6.00
N CYS A 59 -7.57 -8.66 5.23
CA CYS A 59 -7.81 -8.62 3.79
C CYS A 59 -9.04 -9.44 3.48
N ALA A 60 -10.09 -8.81 2.94
CA ALA A 60 -11.21 -9.53 2.37
C ALA A 60 -10.83 -10.07 0.99
N LEU A 61 -11.27 -11.27 0.66
CA LEU A 61 -11.09 -11.91 -0.65
C LEU A 61 -12.44 -12.45 -1.14
N GLY A 62 -12.66 -12.39 -2.45
CA GLY A 62 -13.86 -12.97 -3.07
C GLY A 62 -13.99 -12.62 -4.53
N TYR A 63 -15.01 -13.17 -5.18
CA TYR A 63 -15.35 -12.78 -6.55
C TYR A 63 -16.14 -11.48 -6.56
N ALA A 64 -15.83 -10.60 -7.51
CA ALA A 64 -16.50 -9.32 -7.63
C ALA A 64 -18.00 -9.54 -7.89
N SER A 65 -18.84 -8.99 -7.01
CA SER A 65 -20.29 -9.01 -7.19
C SER A 65 -20.70 -8.06 -8.32
N ARG A 66 -21.72 -8.47 -9.09
CA ARG A 66 -22.43 -7.59 -10.02
C ARG A 66 -23.17 -6.44 -9.32
N TYR A 67 -23.46 -6.59 -8.03
CA TYR A 67 -24.14 -5.59 -7.21
C TYR A 67 -23.11 -4.90 -6.32
N ILE A 68 -22.79 -3.66 -6.64
CA ILE A 68 -21.87 -2.83 -5.87
C ILE A 68 -22.69 -1.81 -5.09
N PRO A 69 -22.69 -1.87 -3.74
CA PRO A 69 -23.31 -0.84 -2.91
C PRO A 69 -22.81 0.56 -3.28
N ARG A 70 -23.70 1.56 -3.25
CA ARG A 70 -23.37 2.95 -3.66
C ARG A 70 -22.13 3.51 -2.97
N PHE A 71 -21.93 3.22 -1.68
CA PHE A 71 -20.75 3.69 -0.95
C PHE A 71 -19.44 3.10 -1.51
N ILE A 72 -19.42 1.81 -1.85
CA ILE A 72 -18.25 1.15 -2.46
C ILE A 72 -18.01 1.72 -3.86
N ALA A 73 -19.07 1.96 -4.63
CA ALA A 73 -18.95 2.56 -5.96
C ALA A 73 -18.31 3.96 -5.89
N ILE A 74 -18.72 4.79 -4.93
CA ILE A 74 -18.13 6.13 -4.70
C ILE A 74 -16.65 6.01 -4.30
N MET A 75 -16.31 5.13 -3.37
CA MET A 75 -14.92 4.90 -2.97
C MET A 75 -14.06 4.42 -4.14
N GLN A 76 -14.61 3.58 -5.02
CA GLN A 76 -13.95 3.18 -6.26
C GLN A 76 -13.85 4.31 -7.28
N GLY A 77 -14.71 5.32 -7.24
CA GLY A 77 -14.60 6.51 -8.09
C GLY A 77 -13.41 7.40 -7.70
N LEU A 78 -12.99 7.37 -6.44
CA LEU A 78 -11.85 8.14 -5.90
C LEU A 78 -10.47 7.53 -6.26
N LYS A 79 -10.38 6.81 -7.39
CA LYS A 79 -9.20 6.09 -7.91
C LYS A 79 -8.04 7.00 -8.38
N SER A 80 -8.04 8.28 -8.06
CA SER A 80 -6.94 9.15 -8.46
C SER A 80 -5.66 8.79 -7.69
N ARG A 81 -4.59 8.54 -8.43
CA ARG A 81 -3.24 8.41 -7.87
C ARG A 81 -2.47 9.69 -8.11
N LEU A 82 -1.70 10.12 -7.11
CA LEU A 82 -0.78 11.24 -7.21
C LEU A 82 0.15 11.03 -8.41
N PRO A 83 0.54 12.11 -9.11
CA PRO A 83 1.52 12.00 -10.19
C PRO A 83 2.89 11.59 -9.64
N LEU A 84 3.73 11.00 -10.49
CA LEU A 84 5.05 10.51 -10.08
C LEU A 84 5.92 11.58 -9.43
N HIS A 85 5.87 12.83 -9.93
CA HIS A 85 6.63 13.95 -9.37
C HIS A 85 6.26 14.31 -7.93
N SER A 86 5.11 13.84 -7.41
CA SER A 86 4.72 14.01 -6.00
C SER A 86 5.13 12.82 -5.11
N LEU A 87 5.69 11.77 -5.69
CA LEU A 87 6.04 10.51 -5.02
C LEU A 87 7.54 10.22 -5.05
N PHE A 88 8.25 10.65 -6.10
CA PHE A 88 9.66 10.38 -6.34
C PHE A 88 10.47 11.67 -6.38
N PHE A 89 11.59 11.71 -5.64
CA PHE A 89 12.38 12.91 -5.37
C PHE A 89 13.88 12.66 -5.56
N ALA A 90 14.61 13.72 -5.85
CA ALA A 90 16.07 13.72 -5.92
C ALA A 90 16.75 14.07 -4.58
N ASP A 91 15.99 14.61 -3.61
CA ASP A 91 16.46 15.01 -2.29
C ASP A 91 15.60 14.43 -1.15
N ALA A 92 16.19 14.36 0.05
CA ALA A 92 15.56 13.79 1.24
C ALA A 92 14.53 14.72 1.89
N GLU A 93 14.54 16.01 1.52
CA GLU A 93 13.57 17.01 1.95
C GLU A 93 12.27 16.97 1.11
N PHE A 94 12.21 16.10 0.09
CA PHE A 94 11.10 15.93 -0.84
C PHE A 94 10.72 17.23 -1.56
N ARG A 95 11.71 18.04 -1.96
CA ARG A 95 11.48 19.33 -2.64
C ARG A 95 11.63 19.27 -4.15
N THR A 96 12.59 18.48 -4.63
CA THR A 96 12.97 18.37 -6.03
C THR A 96 12.42 17.06 -6.57
N PRO A 97 11.39 17.09 -7.44
CA PRO A 97 10.90 15.89 -8.09
C PRO A 97 12.01 15.20 -8.89
N LEU A 98 11.98 13.88 -8.87
CA LEU A 98 12.85 13.08 -9.71
C LEU A 98 12.33 13.12 -11.16
N ASP A 99 13.19 13.42 -12.13
CA ASP A 99 12.86 13.23 -13.54
C ASP A 99 12.87 11.73 -13.86
N THR A 100 11.70 11.10 -13.73
CA THR A 100 11.52 9.66 -13.96
C THR A 100 11.67 9.27 -15.43
N ASP A 101 11.57 10.23 -16.34
CA ASP A 101 11.63 10.00 -17.78
C ASP A 101 13.03 10.29 -18.36
N ALA A 102 13.98 10.83 -17.59
CA ALA A 102 15.36 11.01 -18.00
C ALA A 102 16.25 9.78 -17.66
N PRO A 103 17.32 9.51 -18.41
CA PRO A 103 18.38 8.60 -17.97
C PRO A 103 19.03 9.12 -16.67
N PRO A 104 19.43 8.25 -15.73
CA PRO A 104 19.32 6.79 -15.77
C PRO A 104 17.95 6.23 -15.31
N PHE A 105 17.00 7.07 -14.87
CA PHE A 105 15.76 6.66 -14.23
C PHE A 105 14.71 6.06 -15.19
N ARG A 106 14.69 6.47 -16.47
CA ARG A 106 13.75 5.98 -17.49
C ARG A 106 13.61 4.45 -17.53
N ARG A 107 14.70 3.71 -17.27
CA ARG A 107 14.70 2.23 -17.25
C ARG A 107 13.78 1.62 -16.18
N PHE A 108 13.43 2.39 -15.14
CA PHE A 108 12.56 1.99 -14.05
C PHE A 108 11.10 2.46 -14.21
N GLY A 109 10.70 2.99 -15.37
CA GLY A 109 9.35 3.54 -15.58
C GLY A 109 8.21 2.61 -15.11
N ARG A 110 8.30 1.31 -15.42
CA ARG A 110 7.32 0.31 -14.96
C ARG A 110 7.31 0.14 -13.43
N CYS A 111 8.48 0.25 -12.78
CA CYS A 111 8.59 0.17 -11.33
C CYS A 111 7.95 1.40 -10.67
N PHE A 112 8.18 2.60 -11.20
CA PHE A 112 7.56 3.83 -10.69
C PHE A 112 6.03 3.77 -10.78
N GLU A 113 5.50 3.33 -11.91
CA GLU A 113 4.05 3.12 -12.06
C GLU A 113 3.53 2.03 -11.13
N ALA A 114 4.22 0.89 -10.99
CA ALA A 114 3.82 -0.15 -10.04
C ALA A 114 3.75 0.36 -8.59
N CYS A 115 4.74 1.16 -8.17
CA CYS A 115 4.74 1.82 -6.87
C CYS A 115 3.60 2.83 -6.71
N ARG A 116 3.33 3.65 -7.73
CA ARG A 116 2.21 4.61 -7.76
C ARG A 116 0.86 3.92 -7.57
N TRP A 117 0.68 2.73 -8.15
CA TRP A 117 -0.57 1.99 -8.07
C TRP A 117 -0.75 1.16 -6.79
N ALA A 118 0.29 1.05 -5.96
CA ALA A 118 0.23 0.32 -4.69
C ALA A 118 -0.94 0.79 -3.80
N PRO A 119 -1.61 -0.13 -3.08
CA PRO A 119 -2.69 0.23 -2.18
C PRO A 119 -2.18 1.06 -1.00
N SER A 120 -3.04 1.94 -0.48
CA SER A 120 -2.78 2.69 0.74
C SER A 120 -4.10 2.99 1.45
N SER A 121 -4.05 3.06 2.78
CA SER A 121 -5.22 3.40 3.60
C SER A 121 -5.84 4.71 3.11
N LEU A 122 -7.16 4.73 2.90
CA LEU A 122 -7.92 5.91 2.43
C LEU A 122 -7.34 6.57 1.15
N ASN A 123 -6.60 5.82 0.34
CA ASN A 123 -5.86 6.33 -0.82
C ASN A 123 -4.90 7.49 -0.47
N ALA A 124 -4.34 7.47 0.75
CA ALA A 124 -3.46 8.49 1.30
C ALA A 124 -2.11 8.62 0.57
N GLN A 125 -1.63 7.52 -0.04
CA GLN A 125 -0.34 7.43 -0.73
C GLN A 125 0.82 8.05 0.10
N PRO A 126 1.05 7.58 1.34
CA PRO A 126 1.96 8.22 2.30
C PRO A 126 3.43 7.85 2.07
N VAL A 127 3.79 7.25 0.94
CA VAL A 127 5.17 6.82 0.67
C VAL A 127 5.86 7.83 -0.23
N ARG A 128 7.11 8.17 0.10
CA ARG A 128 7.99 8.99 -0.74
C ARG A 128 9.25 8.17 -1.04
N CYS A 129 9.81 8.35 -2.23
CA CYS A 129 11.01 7.66 -2.66
C CYS A 129 12.07 8.67 -3.09
N VAL A 130 13.31 8.48 -2.64
CA VAL A 130 14.47 9.27 -3.04
C VAL A 130 15.41 8.39 -3.84
N GLY A 131 15.72 8.80 -5.07
CA GLY A 131 16.65 8.08 -5.94
C GLY A 131 18.04 8.70 -5.92
N THR A 132 19.09 7.88 -5.85
CA THR A 132 20.47 8.39 -6.04
C THR A 132 20.68 8.83 -7.49
N PRO A 133 21.55 9.83 -7.77
CA PRO A 133 21.78 10.33 -9.13
C PRO A 133 22.20 9.26 -10.15
N ASP A 134 22.88 8.20 -9.70
CA ASP A 134 23.32 7.06 -10.52
C ASP A 134 22.26 5.95 -10.66
N ALA A 135 21.09 6.14 -10.04
CA ALA A 135 19.98 5.20 -9.96
C ALA A 135 20.39 3.78 -9.53
N LYS A 136 21.35 3.67 -8.62
CA LYS A 136 21.73 2.41 -7.97
C LYS A 136 20.99 2.16 -6.66
N ARG A 137 20.44 3.20 -6.03
CA ARG A 137 19.72 3.10 -4.76
C ARG A 137 18.46 3.96 -4.78
N PHE A 138 17.42 3.42 -4.15
CA PHE A 138 16.14 4.08 -3.91
C PHE A 138 15.76 3.91 -2.45
N ASP A 139 15.64 5.02 -1.73
CA ASP A 139 15.26 5.03 -0.32
C ASP A 139 13.78 5.38 -0.17
N PHE A 140 13.04 4.57 0.59
CA PHE A 140 11.61 4.76 0.81
C PHE A 140 11.32 5.30 2.21
N TYR A 141 10.46 6.30 2.26
CA TYR A 141 10.11 7.04 3.47
C TYR A 141 8.59 7.05 3.67
N ALA A 142 8.16 7.00 4.93
CA ALA A 142 6.78 7.25 5.30
C ALA A 142 6.59 8.75 5.60
N ALA A 143 5.77 9.42 4.79
CA ALA A 143 5.36 10.81 5.01
C ALA A 143 4.29 10.87 6.10
N LYS A 144 4.48 11.76 7.07
CA LYS A 144 3.53 11.99 8.17
C LYS A 144 2.25 12.72 7.72
N ASN A 145 2.36 13.54 6.67
CA ASN A 145 1.22 14.22 6.07
C ASN A 145 0.89 13.53 4.74
N SER A 146 -0.29 12.94 4.68
CA SER A 146 -0.86 12.42 3.44
C SER A 146 -1.95 13.36 2.97
N ARG A 147 -1.75 13.91 1.77
CA ARG A 147 -2.48 15.03 1.12
C ARG A 147 -1.98 16.41 1.53
#